data_AF-A0A4V2Y6P6-F1
#
_entry.id   AF-A0A4V2Y6P6-F1
#
_cell.length_a   1.000
_cell.length_b   1.000
_cell.length_c   1.000
_cell.angle_alpha   90.00
_cell.angle_beta   90.00
_cell.angle_gamma   90.00
#
_symmetry.space_group_name_H-M   'P 1'
#
loop_
_entity.id
_entity.type
_entity.pdbx_description
1 polymer ?
#
loop_
_entity_poly.entity_id
_entity_poly.type
_entity_poly.pdbx_seq_one_letter_code
_entity_poly.pdbx_strand_id
1 'polypeptide(L)' 'MRNLIRRLRAALTGDDGMSTAEYAVGTLAAVAFATTLYAVVTSGSVEEALTGLIQRGLQGAGT' A
#
# COMPACT_ATOMS: atom_id res chain seq x y z
N MET A 1 -29.66 -5.54 4.80
CA MET A 1 -28.51 -5.40 5.74
C MET A 1 -27.86 -6.73 6.15
N ARG A 2 -28.61 -7.81 6.36
CA ARG A 2 -28.07 -9.12 6.81
C ARG A 2 -27.01 -9.73 5.90
N ASN A 3 -27.12 -9.51 4.59
CA ASN A 3 -26.15 -10.00 3.59
C ASN A 3 -24.81 -9.25 3.62
N LEU A 4 -24.83 -7.96 3.94
CA LEU A 4 -23.61 -7.16 4.10
C LEU A 4 -22.83 -7.64 5.33
N ILE A 5 -23.52 -7.82 6.45
CA ILE A 5 -22.94 -8.33 7.70
C ILE A 5 -22.35 -9.73 7.48
N ARG A 6 -23.02 -10.60 6.69
CA ARG A 6 -22.53 -11.94 6.38
C ARG A 6 -21.27 -11.93 5.50
N ARG A 7 -21.20 -11.04 4.51
CA ARG A 7 -20.01 -10.87 3.65
C ARG A 7 -18.82 -10.30 4.42
N LEU A 8 -19.07 -9.31 5.28
CA LEU A 8 -18.05 -8.76 6.16
C LEU A 8 -17.54 -9.81 7.15
N ARG A 9 -18.44 -10.61 7.75
CA ARG A 9 -18.04 -11.75 8.58
C ARG A 9 -17.21 -12.77 7.82
N ALA A 10 -17.60 -13.16 6.60
CA ALA A 10 -16.83 -14.13 5.82
C ALA A 10 -15.42 -13.62 5.44
N ALA A 11 -15.26 -12.32 5.23
CA ALA A 11 -13.95 -11.71 5.00
C ALA A 11 -13.09 -11.59 6.27
N LEU A 12 -13.72 -11.63 7.47
CA LEU A 12 -13.07 -11.49 8.78
C LEU A 12 -12.86 -12.84 9.50
N THR A 13 -13.68 -13.85 9.21
CA THR A 13 -13.58 -15.21 9.73
C THR A 13 -12.60 -15.97 8.83
N GLY A 14 -11.32 -15.74 9.06
CA GLY A 14 -10.24 -16.40 8.34
C GLY A 14 -10.38 -17.91 8.35
N ASP A 15 -10.21 -18.47 7.15
CA ASP A 15 -9.25 -19.53 6.89
C ASP A 15 -9.53 -21.01 7.21
N ASP A 16 -10.72 -21.35 7.68
CA ASP A 16 -11.13 -22.76 7.88
C ASP A 16 -11.29 -23.59 6.58
N GLY A 17 -10.68 -23.17 5.47
CA GLY A 17 -10.68 -23.87 4.18
C GLY A 17 -9.67 -23.38 3.15
N MET A 18 -8.69 -22.54 3.55
CA MET A 18 -7.69 -21.99 2.63
C MET A 18 -6.45 -22.91 2.57
N SER A 19 -5.88 -23.11 1.37
CA SER A 19 -4.70 -23.97 1.20
C SER A 19 -3.41 -23.23 1.60
N THR A 20 -2.41 -23.93 2.16
CA THR A 20 -1.06 -23.37 2.45
C THR A 20 -0.43 -22.67 1.25
N ALA A 21 -0.75 -23.11 0.03
CA ALA A 21 -0.30 -22.46 -1.21
C ALA A 21 -0.91 -21.07 -1.41
N GLU A 22 -2.18 -20.88 -1.03
CA GLU A 22 -2.89 -19.60 -1.19
C GLU A 22 -2.31 -18.53 -0.25
N TYR A 23 -1.93 -18.90 0.97
CA TYR A 23 -1.18 -18.00 1.86
C TYR A 23 0.15 -17.58 1.29
N ALA A 24 0.94 -18.55 0.80
CA ALA A 24 2.25 -18.26 0.24
C ALA A 24 2.13 -17.29 -0.94
N VAL A 25 1.15 -17.52 -1.83
CA VAL A 25 0.86 -16.64 -2.95
C VAL A 25 0.38 -15.26 -2.48
N GLY A 26 -0.46 -15.18 -1.44
CA GLY A 26 -0.90 -13.93 -0.85
C GLY A 26 0.25 -13.08 -0.31
N THR A 27 1.19 -13.69 0.41
CA THR A 27 2.40 -13.02 0.88
C THR A 27 3.30 -12.58 -0.28
N LEU A 28 3.51 -13.43 -1.28
CA LEU A 28 4.31 -13.07 -2.47
C LEU A 28 3.70 -11.90 -3.24
N ALA A 29 2.38 -11.88 -3.40
CA ALA A 29 1.67 -10.78 -4.04
C ALA A 29 1.83 -9.47 -3.25
N ALA A 30 1.70 -9.53 -1.92
CA ALA A 30 1.91 -8.37 -1.05
C ALA A 30 3.35 -7.85 -1.11
N VAL A 31 4.34 -8.74 -1.07
CA VAL A 31 5.75 -8.37 -1.18
C VAL A 31 6.06 -7.75 -2.53
N ALA A 32 5.59 -8.33 -3.64
CA ALA A 32 5.81 -7.78 -4.97
C ALA A 32 5.24 -6.35 -5.12
N PHE A 33 4.05 -6.12 -4.56
CA PHE A 33 3.45 -4.79 -4.54
C PHE A 33 4.25 -3.81 -3.67
N ALA A 34 4.65 -4.22 -2.46
CA ALA A 34 5.47 -3.41 -1.56
C ALA A 34 6.81 -3.03 -2.19
N THR A 35 7.48 -3.98 -2.86
CA THR A 35 8.74 -3.73 -3.59
C THR A 35 8.53 -2.74 -4.72
N THR A 36 7.44 -2.88 -5.48
CA THR A 36 7.11 -1.94 -6.57
C THR A 36 6.88 -0.53 -6.03
N LEU A 37 6.09 -0.39 -4.95
CA LEU A 37 5.85 0.91 -4.31
C LEU A 37 7.13 1.51 -3.74
N TYR A 38 8.00 0.71 -3.13
CA TYR A 38 9.29 1.16 -2.62
C TYR A 38 10.15 1.73 -3.76
N ALA A 39 10.26 1.01 -4.88
CA ALA A 39 11.00 1.49 -6.03
C ALA A 39 10.44 2.80 -6.60
N VAL A 40 9.11 2.97 -6.61
CA VAL A 40 8.47 4.22 -7.04
C VAL A 40 8.79 5.37 -6.08
N VAL A 41 8.60 5.17 -4.78
CA VAL A 41 8.79 6.24 -3.78
C VAL A 41 10.26 6.62 -3.62
N THR A 42 11.18 5.68 -3.82
CA THR A 42 12.63 5.91 -3.79
C THR A 42 13.19 6.29 -5.18
N SER A 43 12.34 6.53 -6.17
CA SER A 43 12.81 7.00 -7.49
C SER A 43 13.23 8.46 -7.45
N GLY A 44 14.22 8.82 -8.28
CA GLY A 44 14.72 10.20 -8.37
C GLY A 44 13.64 11.21 -8.77
N SER A 45 12.66 10.82 -9.58
CA SER A 45 11.56 11.72 -9.96
C SER A 45 10.64 12.08 -8.78
N VAL A 46 10.38 11.14 -7.87
CA VAL A 46 9.63 11.40 -6.64
C VAL A 46 10.46 12.24 -5.67
N GLU A 47 11.76 11.95 -5.55
CA GLU A 47 12.69 12.73 -4.73
C GLU A 47 12.78 14.20 -5.19
N GLU A 48 12.94 14.43 -6.49
CA GLU A 48 12.99 15.76 -7.10
C GLU A 48 11.67 16.51 -6.89
N ALA A 49 10.54 15.84 -7.07
CA ALA A 49 9.22 16.44 -6.86
C ALA A 49 9.02 16.88 -5.41
N LEU A 50 9.37 16.02 -4.44
CA LEU A 50 9.29 16.32 -3.01
C LEU A 50 10.28 17.43 -2.61
N THR A 51 11.50 17.38 -3.11
CA THR A 51 12.51 18.43 -2.90
C THR A 51 12.02 19.77 -3.42
N GLY A 52 11.45 19.81 -4.63
CA GLY A 52 10.88 21.01 -5.21
C GLY A 52 9.69 21.56 -4.41
N LEU A 53 8.84 20.68 -3.86
CA LEU A 53 7.73 21.09 -2.98
C LEU A 53 8.27 21.74 -1.69
N ILE A 54 9.27 21.14 -1.07
CA ILE A 54 9.91 21.65 0.15
C ILE A 54 10.55 23.01 -0.14
N GLN A 55 11.35 23.13 -1.20
CA GLN A 55 12.01 24.38 -1.58
C GLN A 55 11.02 25.54 -1.81
N ARG A 56 9.89 25.28 -2.49
CA ARG A 56 8.83 26.29 -2.66
C ARG A 56 8.23 26.73 -1.32
N GLY A 57 8.00 25.77 -0.41
CA GLY A 57 7.51 26.06 0.94
C GLY A 57 8.47 26.92 1.75
N LEU A 58 9.79 26.65 1.67
CA LEU A 58 10.81 27.45 2.33
C LEU A 58 10.94 28.86 1.72
N GLN A 59 10.87 29.00 0.40
CA GLN A 59 10.93 30.31 -0.26
C GLN A 59 9.74 31.19 0.11
N GLY A 60 8.53 30.63 0.19
CA GLY A 60 7.32 31.36 0.59
C GLY A 60 7.24 31.72 2.08
N ALA A 61 8.10 31.15 2.93
CA ALA A 61 8.16 31.43 4.37
C ALA A 61 9.18 32.53 4.74
N GLY A 62 9.98 32.99 3.77
CA GLY A 62 11.06 33.98 3.96
C GLY A 62 10.76 35.39 3.40
N THR A 63 9.53 35.65 2.97
CA THR A 63 9.01 36.98 2.58
C THR A 63 7.83 37.34 3.46
#